data_AF-A0A7R9IX34-F1
#
_entry.id   AF-A0A7R9IX34-F1
#
_cell.length_a   1.000
_cell.length_b   1.000
_cell.length_c   1.000
_cell.angle_alpha   90.00
_cell.angle_beta   90.00
_cell.angle_gamma   90.00
#
_symmetry.space_group_name_H-M   'P 1'
#
loop_
_entity.id
_entity.type
_entity.pdbx_description
1 polymer ?
#
loop_
_entity_poly.entity_id
_entity_poly.type
_entity_poly.pdbx_seq_one_letter_code
_entity_poly.pdbx_strand_id
1 'polypeptide(L)'
;MVRVTWKLTSIPQTLRNSIRCQWRNWKITYNTFFYNHFMDHGYFADVCMEPMFWFVDNFTKFLGPFFVFSVCGLTASVIVIAYWIGLPYWWNKSPMTTVALLLVGHWLLVNICFHYYMAASTLPGYPPEDTLIPEAASICKKCIAPKPPRTHHCSVCNKCILKMDHHCRNLYS
;
A
#
# COMPACT_ATOMS: atom_id res chain seq x y z
N MET A 1 6.67 83.88 -13.63
CA MET A 1 6.39 82.49 -14.08
C MET A 1 7.39 81.56 -13.43
N VAL A 2 6.96 80.76 -12.46
CA VAL A 2 7.82 79.76 -11.79
C VAL A 2 7.80 78.49 -12.61
N ARG A 3 8.96 78.07 -13.15
CA ARG A 3 9.09 76.87 -13.96
C ARG A 3 9.41 75.70 -13.02
N VAL A 4 8.40 74.90 -12.68
CA VAL A 4 8.57 73.69 -11.87
C VAL A 4 9.16 72.59 -12.75
N THR A 5 10.39 72.16 -12.47
CA THR A 5 11.07 71.06 -13.14
C THR A 5 10.89 69.77 -12.34
N TRP A 6 10.01 68.88 -12.80
CA TRP A 6 9.83 67.55 -12.20
C TRP A 6 10.99 66.65 -12.61
N LYS A 7 11.84 66.25 -11.65
CA LYS A 7 12.80 65.16 -11.84
C LYS A 7 12.09 63.82 -11.63
N LEU A 8 11.76 63.15 -12.75
CA LEU A 8 11.12 61.85 -12.80
C LEU A 8 12.12 60.69 -12.56
N THR A 9 12.99 60.78 -11.55
CA THR A 9 14.09 59.82 -11.39
C THR A 9 14.17 59.10 -10.04
N SER A 10 13.19 59.25 -9.16
CA SER A 10 13.09 58.43 -7.95
C SER A 10 11.70 57.79 -7.85
N ILE A 11 11.62 56.50 -8.17
CA ILE A 11 10.51 55.68 -7.69
C ILE A 11 10.46 55.87 -6.16
N PRO A 12 9.31 56.27 -5.57
CA PRO A 12 9.22 56.51 -4.14
C PRO A 12 9.68 55.26 -3.39
N GLN A 13 10.61 55.41 -2.44
CA GLN A 13 11.10 54.28 -1.63
C GLN A 13 9.94 53.52 -0.95
N THR A 14 8.86 54.23 -0.62
CA THR A 14 7.59 53.65 -0.14
C THR A 14 6.95 52.68 -1.14
N LEU A 15 6.91 53.02 -2.43
CA LEU A 15 6.38 52.13 -3.47
C LEU A 15 7.28 50.90 -3.64
N ARG A 16 8.60 51.08 -3.69
CA ARG A 16 9.58 49.97 -3.76
C ARG A 16 9.47 49.05 -2.53
N ASN A 17 9.27 49.60 -1.34
CA ASN A 17 9.11 48.84 -0.10
C ASN A 17 7.77 48.10 -0.06
N SER A 18 6.69 48.71 -0.54
CA SER A 18 5.37 48.07 -0.66
C SER A 18 5.41 46.87 -1.60
N ILE A 19 6.01 47.03 -2.79
CA ILE A 19 6.18 45.94 -3.77
C ILE A 19 7.05 44.82 -3.18
N ARG A 20 8.15 45.14 -2.49
CA ARG A 20 8.97 44.14 -1.78
C ARG A 20 8.17 43.40 -0.71
N CYS A 21 7.34 44.09 0.05
CA CYS A 21 6.51 43.48 1.09
C CYS A 21 5.46 42.55 0.49
N GLN A 22 4.78 42.98 -0.57
CA GLN A 22 3.81 42.17 -1.30
C GLN A 22 4.45 40.94 -1.92
N TRP A 23 5.63 41.07 -2.52
CA TRP A 23 6.36 39.93 -3.07
C TRP A 23 6.82 38.96 -1.98
N ARG A 24 7.25 39.47 -0.81
CA ARG A 24 7.60 38.63 0.34
C ARG A 24 6.39 37.88 0.88
N ASN A 25 5.24 38.55 1.02
CA ASN A 25 3.99 37.92 1.47
C ASN A 25 3.54 36.86 0.47
N TRP A 26 3.54 37.18 -0.83
CA TRP A 26 3.20 36.23 -1.88
C TRP A 26 4.13 35.01 -1.87
N LYS A 27 5.44 35.21 -1.69
CA LYS A 27 6.42 34.13 -1.57
C LYS A 27 6.17 33.26 -0.33
N ILE A 28 5.85 33.86 0.81
CA ILE A 28 5.51 33.11 2.03
C ILE A 28 4.22 32.32 1.81
N THR A 29 3.16 32.94 1.27
CA THR A 29 1.89 32.24 0.97
C THR A 29 2.08 31.11 -0.03
N TYR A 30 2.85 31.32 -1.10
CA TYR A 30 3.20 30.28 -2.06
C TYR A 30 3.94 29.13 -1.39
N ASN A 31 4.95 29.42 -0.56
CA ASN A 31 5.66 28.39 0.19
C ASN A 31 4.70 27.70 1.19
N THR A 32 3.81 28.40 1.87
CA THR A 32 2.85 27.77 2.78
C THR A 32 1.85 26.84 2.06
N PHE A 33 1.46 27.17 0.82
CA PHE A 33 0.54 26.35 0.03
C PHE A 33 1.23 25.15 -0.65
N PHE A 34 2.46 25.33 -1.14
CA PHE A 34 3.11 24.35 -2.02
C PHE A 34 4.38 23.73 -1.43
N TYR A 35 5.02 24.36 -0.44
CA TYR A 35 6.18 23.79 0.24
C TYR A 35 5.70 22.98 1.43
N ASN A 36 5.66 21.67 1.24
CA ASN A 36 5.53 20.71 2.32
C ASN A 36 6.83 19.89 2.34
N HIS A 37 7.57 19.95 3.45
CA HIS A 37 8.79 19.16 3.63
C HIS A 37 8.53 17.65 3.48
N PHE A 38 7.29 17.22 3.71
CA PHE A 38 6.85 15.84 3.56
C PHE A 38 6.36 15.47 2.14
N MET A 39 6.35 16.40 1.17
CA MET A 39 6.08 16.06 -0.24
C MET A 39 7.36 15.62 -0.93
N ASP A 40 7.75 14.37 -0.71
CA ASP A 40 8.78 13.71 -1.49
C ASP A 40 8.21 13.16 -2.82
N HIS A 41 9.10 12.77 -3.74
CA HIS A 41 8.69 12.17 -5.02
C HIS A 41 7.89 10.87 -4.82
N GLY A 42 8.15 10.12 -3.74
CA GLY A 42 7.38 8.93 -3.38
C GLY A 42 5.95 9.27 -3.00
N TYR A 43 5.74 10.26 -2.12
CA TYR A 43 4.40 10.71 -1.77
C TYR A 43 3.60 11.20 -2.99
N PHE A 44 4.23 11.93 -3.91
CA PHE A 44 3.56 12.37 -5.14
C PHE A 44 3.14 11.18 -6.02
N ALA A 45 4.04 10.19 -6.20
CA ALA A 45 3.72 8.98 -6.96
C ALA A 45 2.58 8.19 -6.31
N ASP A 46 2.58 8.04 -4.99
CA ASP A 46 1.53 7.34 -4.25
C ASP A 46 0.16 8.00 -4.46
N VAL A 47 0.10 9.34 -4.43
CA VAL A 47 -1.13 10.10 -4.70
C VAL A 47 -1.61 9.92 -6.14
N CYS A 48 -0.69 9.94 -7.12
CA CYS A 48 -1.05 9.67 -8.52
C CYS A 48 -1.56 8.25 -8.76
N MET A 49 -1.11 7.28 -7.96
CA MET A 49 -1.51 5.87 -8.06
C MET A 49 -2.79 5.54 -7.30
N GLU A 50 -3.28 6.44 -6.43
CA GLU A 50 -4.49 6.24 -5.62
C GLU A 50 -5.75 5.83 -6.42
N PRO A 51 -6.06 6.41 -7.61
CA PRO A 51 -7.18 5.96 -8.43
C PRO A 51 -7.02 4.52 -8.93
N MET A 52 -5.79 4.11 -9.26
CA MET A 52 -5.48 2.75 -9.69
C MET A 52 -5.63 1.79 -8.52
N PHE A 53 -5.12 2.13 -7.33
CA PHE A 53 -5.30 1.31 -6.13
C PHE A 53 -6.77 1.12 -5.79
N TRP A 54 -7.59 2.17 -5.89
CA TRP A 54 -9.04 2.04 -5.68
C TRP A 54 -9.69 1.08 -6.68
N PHE A 55 -9.35 1.18 -7.97
CA PHE A 55 -9.87 0.28 -9.00
C PHE A 55 -9.46 -1.17 -8.73
N VAL A 56 -8.19 -1.39 -8.44
CA VAL A 56 -7.63 -2.71 -8.10
C VAL A 56 -8.32 -3.25 -6.86
N ASP A 57 -8.45 -2.49 -5.79
CA ASP A 57 -9.11 -2.92 -4.55
C ASP A 57 -10.58 -3.30 -4.78
N ASN A 58 -11.30 -2.56 -5.63
CA ASN A 58 -12.69 -2.86 -5.93
C ASN A 58 -12.82 -4.16 -6.75
N PHE A 59 -11.93 -4.36 -7.72
CA PHE A 59 -11.90 -5.56 -8.56
C PHE A 59 -11.41 -6.80 -7.79
N THR A 60 -10.39 -6.65 -6.96
CA THR A 60 -9.78 -7.72 -6.16
C THR A 60 -10.75 -8.26 -5.11
N LYS A 61 -11.69 -7.45 -4.60
CA LYS A 61 -12.78 -7.93 -3.72
C LYS A 61 -13.65 -8.99 -4.39
N PHE A 62 -13.93 -8.86 -5.67
CA PHE A 62 -14.70 -9.85 -6.43
C PHE A 62 -13.86 -11.05 -6.85
N LEU A 63 -12.60 -10.81 -7.25
CA LEU A 63 -11.71 -11.88 -7.68
C LEU A 63 -11.17 -12.75 -6.54
N GLY A 64 -11.09 -12.22 -5.32
CA GLY A 64 -10.57 -12.95 -4.16
C GLY A 64 -11.26 -14.31 -3.95
N PRO A 65 -12.61 -14.36 -3.81
CA PRO A 65 -13.31 -15.63 -3.64
C PRO A 65 -13.09 -16.60 -4.81
N PHE A 66 -13.09 -16.07 -6.04
CA PHE A 66 -12.87 -16.85 -7.25
C PHE A 66 -11.51 -17.55 -7.23
N PHE A 67 -10.43 -16.83 -6.89
CA PHE A 67 -9.10 -17.43 -6.79
C PHE A 67 -9.00 -18.47 -5.68
N VAL A 68 -9.66 -18.26 -4.53
CA VAL A 68 -9.70 -19.25 -3.44
C VAL A 68 -10.38 -20.54 -3.90
N PHE A 69 -11.59 -20.45 -4.46
CA PHE A 69 -12.30 -21.63 -4.98
C PHE A 69 -11.52 -22.32 -6.10
N SER A 70 -10.88 -21.55 -6.98
CA SER A 70 -10.05 -22.07 -8.06
C SER A 70 -8.85 -22.85 -7.53
N VAL A 71 -8.13 -22.32 -6.53
CA VAL A 71 -6.97 -23.00 -5.94
C VAL A 71 -7.42 -24.28 -5.23
N CYS A 72 -8.49 -24.23 -4.43
CA CYS A 72 -9.03 -25.41 -3.76
C CYS A 72 -9.50 -26.49 -4.76
N GLY A 73 -10.17 -26.09 -5.83
CA GLY A 73 -10.61 -27.01 -6.88
C GLY A 73 -9.45 -27.64 -7.64
N LEU A 74 -8.45 -26.83 -8.01
CA LEU A 74 -7.25 -27.31 -8.70
C LEU A 74 -6.48 -28.30 -7.80
N THR A 75 -6.24 -27.99 -6.53
CA THR A 75 -5.53 -28.90 -5.62
C THR A 75 -6.32 -30.19 -5.38
N ALA A 76 -7.64 -30.10 -5.17
CA ALA A 76 -8.50 -31.28 -5.00
C ALA A 76 -8.48 -32.19 -6.24
N SER A 77 -8.60 -31.61 -7.44
CA SER A 77 -8.55 -32.39 -8.69
C SER A 77 -7.21 -33.10 -8.89
N VAL A 78 -6.08 -32.43 -8.61
CA VAL A 78 -4.74 -33.03 -8.66
C VAL A 78 -4.63 -34.20 -7.69
N ILE A 79 -5.12 -34.04 -6.45
CA ILE A 79 -5.13 -35.11 -5.44
C ILE A 79 -5.97 -36.29 -5.95
N VAL A 80 -7.19 -36.05 -6.42
CA VAL A 80 -8.07 -37.12 -6.92
C VAL A 80 -7.42 -37.89 -8.07
N ILE A 81 -6.85 -37.20 -9.06
CA ILE A 81 -6.16 -37.85 -10.19
C ILE A 81 -4.94 -38.65 -9.71
N ALA A 82 -4.14 -38.07 -8.79
CA ALA A 82 -2.96 -38.73 -8.25
C ALA A 82 -3.30 -40.04 -7.52
N TYR A 83 -4.39 -40.07 -6.75
CA TYR A 83 -4.81 -41.26 -6.01
C TYR A 83 -5.59 -42.27 -6.84
N TRP A 84 -6.47 -41.81 -7.74
CA TRP A 84 -7.33 -42.69 -8.51
C TRP A 84 -6.61 -43.34 -9.70
N ILE A 85 -5.75 -42.57 -10.38
CA ILE A 85 -5.06 -43.02 -11.60
C ILE A 85 -3.57 -43.19 -11.33
N GLY A 86 -2.94 -42.19 -10.70
CA GLY A 86 -1.49 -42.18 -10.47
C GLY A 86 -1.01 -43.34 -9.59
N LEU A 87 -1.65 -43.54 -8.44
CA LEU A 87 -1.26 -44.56 -7.46
C LEU A 87 -1.25 -45.98 -8.05
N PRO A 88 -2.36 -46.51 -8.63
CA PRO A 88 -2.34 -47.87 -9.18
C PRO A 88 -1.40 -48.01 -10.40
N TYR A 89 -1.26 -46.95 -11.21
CA TYR A 89 -0.37 -46.98 -12.37
C TYR A 89 1.11 -47.10 -11.96
N TRP A 90 1.58 -46.22 -11.06
CA TRP A 90 2.98 -46.20 -10.63
C TRP A 90 3.32 -47.37 -9.72
N TRP A 91 2.36 -47.82 -8.89
CA TRP A 91 2.57 -48.98 -8.03
C TRP A 91 2.95 -50.24 -8.81
N ASN A 92 2.33 -50.45 -9.98
CA ASN A 92 2.63 -51.58 -10.86
C ASN A 92 3.92 -51.41 -11.65
N LYS A 93 4.40 -50.16 -11.87
CA LYS A 93 5.64 -49.89 -12.61
C LYS A 93 6.87 -49.93 -11.71
N SER A 94 6.85 -49.19 -10.61
CA SER A 94 7.92 -49.17 -9.62
C SER A 94 7.39 -48.70 -8.26
N PRO A 95 7.25 -49.60 -7.26
CA PRO A 95 6.72 -49.23 -5.96
C PRO A 95 7.62 -48.21 -5.23
N MET A 96 8.94 -48.30 -5.40
CA MET A 96 9.90 -47.38 -4.77
C MET A 96 9.71 -45.93 -5.24
N THR A 97 9.58 -45.72 -6.55
CA THR A 97 9.32 -44.39 -7.12
C THR A 97 7.96 -43.86 -6.66
N THR A 98 6.96 -44.74 -6.57
CA THR A 98 5.61 -44.38 -6.08
C THR A 98 5.66 -43.86 -4.65
N VAL A 99 6.36 -44.56 -3.75
CA VAL A 99 6.53 -44.13 -2.35
C VAL A 99 7.25 -42.78 -2.29
N ALA A 100 8.32 -42.59 -3.07
CA ALA A 100 9.03 -41.31 -3.12
C ALA A 100 8.13 -40.16 -3.59
N LEU A 101 7.34 -40.37 -4.66
CA LEU A 101 6.39 -39.38 -5.17
C LEU A 101 5.28 -39.07 -4.17
N LEU A 102 4.78 -40.07 -3.44
CA LEU A 102 3.79 -39.85 -2.38
C LEU A 102 4.36 -39.02 -1.24
N LEU A 103 5.58 -39.30 -0.78
CA LEU A 103 6.23 -38.53 0.29
C LEU A 103 6.39 -37.05 -0.12
N VAL A 104 6.93 -36.81 -1.32
CA VAL A 104 7.08 -35.44 -1.85
C VAL A 104 5.73 -34.77 -2.05
N GLY A 105 4.74 -35.47 -2.59
CA GLY A 105 3.39 -34.95 -2.81
C GLY A 105 2.70 -34.53 -1.52
N HIS A 106 2.77 -35.34 -0.46
CA HIS A 106 2.22 -34.98 0.85
C HIS A 106 2.97 -33.82 1.50
N TRP A 107 4.30 -33.79 1.37
CA TRP A 107 5.09 -32.67 1.84
C TRP A 107 4.64 -31.35 1.18
N LEU A 108 4.44 -31.33 -0.14
CA LEU A 108 3.93 -30.16 -0.85
C LEU A 108 2.51 -29.80 -0.40
N LEU A 109 1.62 -30.78 -0.22
CA LEU A 109 0.26 -30.54 0.26
C LEU A 109 0.25 -29.89 1.64
N VAL A 110 1.06 -30.39 2.57
CA VAL A 110 1.21 -29.80 3.92
C VAL A 110 1.72 -28.36 3.84
N ASN A 111 2.70 -28.07 2.98
CA ASN A 111 3.20 -26.71 2.79
C ASN A 111 2.12 -25.77 2.22
N ILE A 112 1.33 -26.22 1.23
CA ILE A 112 0.24 -25.43 0.67
C ILE A 112 -0.79 -25.09 1.75
N CYS A 113 -1.22 -26.10 2.53
CA CYS A 113 -2.17 -25.90 3.62
C CYS A 113 -1.61 -24.96 4.71
N PHE A 114 -0.35 -25.16 5.10
CA PHE A 114 0.31 -24.34 6.11
C PHE A 114 0.44 -22.87 5.67
N HIS A 115 0.96 -22.61 4.48
CA HIS A 115 1.13 -21.24 4.00
C HIS A 115 -0.20 -20.54 3.78
N TYR A 116 -1.22 -21.24 3.29
CA TYR A 116 -2.56 -20.69 3.17
C TYR A 116 -3.16 -20.36 4.55
N TYR A 117 -3.02 -21.26 5.52
CA TYR A 117 -3.46 -21.02 6.90
C TYR A 117 -2.74 -19.83 7.55
N MET A 118 -1.43 -19.73 7.37
CA MET A 118 -0.64 -18.61 7.88
C MET A 118 -1.06 -17.30 7.21
N ALA A 119 -1.19 -17.26 5.89
CA ALA A 119 -1.64 -16.07 5.17
C ALA A 119 -3.02 -15.58 5.64
N ALA A 120 -3.87 -16.51 6.08
CA ALA A 120 -5.19 -16.18 6.58
C ALA A 120 -5.16 -15.73 8.05
N SER A 121 -4.39 -16.43 8.90
CA SER A 121 -4.51 -16.32 10.36
C SER A 121 -3.51 -15.36 10.98
N THR A 122 -2.49 -14.93 10.24
CA THR A 122 -1.54 -13.92 10.72
C THR A 122 -2.21 -12.56 10.81
N LEU A 123 -2.25 -12.00 12.02
CA LEU A 123 -2.74 -10.65 12.23
C LEU A 123 -1.84 -9.63 11.52
N PRO A 124 -2.44 -8.53 11.01
CA PRO A 124 -1.66 -7.48 10.37
C PRO A 124 -0.79 -6.74 11.40
N GLY A 125 0.35 -6.22 10.95
CA GLY A 125 1.25 -5.42 11.81
C GLY A 125 0.70 -4.01 12.05
N TYR A 126 0.82 -3.52 13.28
CA TYR A 126 0.35 -2.18 13.69
C TYR A 126 1.53 -1.25 13.99
N PRO A 127 1.41 0.06 13.74
CA PRO A 127 2.43 1.03 14.14
C PRO A 127 2.49 1.12 15.68
N PRO A 128 3.69 1.31 16.26
CA PRO A 128 3.84 1.53 17.69
C PRO A 128 3.18 2.84 18.14
N GLU A 129 2.45 2.81 19.24
CA GLU A 129 1.64 3.95 19.73
C GLU A 129 2.48 5.02 20.45
N ASP A 130 3.53 4.62 21.18
CA ASP A 130 4.24 5.49 22.13
C ASP A 130 5.67 5.87 21.72
N THR A 131 6.13 5.46 20.54
CA THR A 131 7.46 5.82 20.06
C THR A 131 7.40 7.01 19.13
N LEU A 132 8.27 8.00 19.37
CA LEU A 132 8.54 9.08 18.40
C LEU A 132 8.95 8.44 17.08
N ILE A 133 8.05 8.44 16.10
CA ILE A 133 8.34 7.97 14.74
C ILE A 133 9.33 8.98 14.14
N PRO A 134 10.60 8.60 13.91
CA PRO A 134 11.63 9.56 13.50
C PRO A 134 11.32 10.22 12.15
N GLU A 135 10.59 9.49 11.28
CA GLU A 135 10.22 9.91 9.94
C GLU A 135 8.73 9.58 9.70
N ALA A 136 7.84 10.43 10.20
CA ALA A 136 6.42 10.33 9.88
C ALA A 136 6.18 10.83 8.45
N ALA A 137 5.68 9.96 7.56
CA ALA A 137 5.41 10.32 6.16
C ALA A 137 4.15 11.19 6.02
N SER A 138 3.12 10.94 6.83
CA SER A 138 1.88 11.72 6.83
C SER A 138 1.09 11.52 8.13
N ILE A 139 0.00 12.26 8.35
CA ILE A 139 -0.91 12.06 9.49
C ILE A 139 -2.15 11.31 9.03
N CYS A 140 -2.57 10.30 9.79
CA CYS A 140 -3.85 9.63 9.56
C CYS A 140 -5.00 10.51 10.02
N LYS A 141 -5.86 10.94 9.10
CA LYS A 141 -7.06 11.74 9.41
C LYS A 141 -8.07 11.02 10.31
N LYS A 142 -8.12 9.68 10.25
CA LYS A 142 -9.07 8.86 11.01
C LYS A 142 -8.56 8.48 12.40
N CYS A 143 -7.29 8.11 12.51
CA CYS A 143 -6.66 7.74 13.79
C CYS A 143 -6.04 8.93 14.53
N ILE A 144 -5.89 10.08 13.87
CA ILE A 144 -5.25 11.30 14.40
C ILE A 144 -3.84 10.99 14.96
N ALA A 145 -3.09 10.18 14.21
CA ALA A 145 -1.76 9.71 14.59
C ALA A 145 -0.77 9.83 13.42
N PRO A 146 0.53 10.09 13.68
CA PRO A 146 1.56 10.05 12.67
C PRO A 146 1.66 8.65 12.03
N LYS A 147 1.71 8.60 10.70
CA LYS A 147 1.89 7.37 9.93
C LYS A 147 3.37 7.16 9.63
N PRO A 148 3.95 6.02 10.04
CA PRO A 148 5.24 5.58 9.49
C PRO A 148 5.17 5.42 7.97
N PRO A 149 6.30 5.43 7.27
CA PRO A 149 6.34 5.20 5.82
C PRO A 149 5.67 3.86 5.47
N ARG A 150 4.98 3.82 4.32
CA ARG A 150 4.22 2.66 3.81
C ARG A 150 3.09 2.17 4.73
N THR A 151 2.56 3.02 5.61
CA THR A 151 1.41 2.68 6.47
C THR A 151 0.12 3.20 5.88
N HIS A 152 -0.89 2.34 5.74
CA HIS A 152 -2.22 2.73 5.26
C HIS A 152 -3.28 2.46 6.31
N HIS A 153 -4.34 3.25 6.29
CA HIS A 153 -5.47 3.04 7.20
C HIS A 153 -6.47 2.10 6.54
N CYS A 154 -6.68 0.93 7.15
CA CYS A 154 -7.72 0.00 6.71
C CYS A 154 -9.06 0.45 7.30
N SER A 155 -10.01 0.84 6.43
CA SER A 155 -11.37 1.19 6.86
C SER A 155 -12.17 0.01 7.40
N VAL A 156 -11.78 -1.23 7.05
CA VAL A 156 -12.45 -2.44 7.53
C VAL A 156 -11.97 -2.78 8.94
N CYS A 157 -10.66 -2.78 9.17
CA CYS A 157 -10.07 -3.03 10.49
C CYS A 157 -10.12 -1.81 11.43
N ASN A 158 -10.49 -0.63 10.93
CA ASN A 158 -10.48 0.66 11.63
C ASN A 158 -9.15 1.01 12.32
N LYS A 159 -8.03 0.57 11.73
CA LYS A 159 -6.68 0.78 12.25
C LYS A 159 -5.68 1.07 11.14
N CYS A 160 -4.59 1.75 11.49
CA CYS A 160 -3.42 1.89 10.62
C CYS A 160 -2.63 0.58 10.62
N ILE A 161 -2.33 0.06 9.43
CA ILE A 161 -1.59 -1.19 9.22
C ILE A 161 -0.26 -0.86 8.53
N LEU A 162 0.84 -1.38 9.09
CA LEU A 162 2.19 -1.23 8.53
C LEU A 162 2.33 -2.04 7.24
N LYS A 163 2.94 -1.45 6.20
CA LYS A 163 3.17 -2.09 4.89
C LYS A 163 1.91 -2.77 4.35
N MET A 164 0.78 -2.11 4.51
CA MET A 164 -0.50 -2.64 4.06
C MET A 164 -0.55 -2.63 2.54
N ASP A 165 -0.72 -3.81 1.93
CA ASP A 165 -1.00 -3.92 0.50
C ASP A 165 -2.51 -3.75 0.25
N HIS A 166 -3.33 -4.63 0.82
CA HIS A 166 -4.79 -4.61 0.70
C HIS A 166 -5.44 -5.36 1.86
N HIS A 167 -6.74 -5.13 2.08
CA HIS A 167 -7.52 -5.93 3.03
C HIS A 167 -8.25 -7.06 2.29
N CYS A 168 -7.82 -8.30 2.51
CA CYS A 168 -8.48 -9.47 1.97
C CYS A 168 -9.69 -9.85 2.84
N ARG A 169 -10.91 -9.57 2.37
CA ARG A 169 -12.15 -9.79 3.13
C ARG A 169 -12.49 -11.26 3.40
N ASN A 170 -11.87 -12.19 2.68
CA ASN A 170 -12.22 -13.61 2.76
C ASN A 170 -11.54 -14.36 3.91
N LEU A 171 -10.55 -13.75 4.55
CA LEU A 171 -9.71 -14.41 5.54
C LEU A 171 -9.95 -13.82 6.93
N TYR A 172 -11.21 -13.89 7.38
CA TYR A 172 -11.68 -13.53 8.73
C TYR A 172 -11.91 -12.03 8.98
N SER A 173 -12.95 -11.76 9.76
CA SER A 173 -13.41 -10.46 10.27
C SER A 173 -12.59 -9.98 11.47
#